data_AF-A0A558GDP0-F1
#
_entry.id   AF-A0A558GDP0-F1
#
_cell.length_a   1.000
_cell.length_b   1.000
_cell.length_c   1.000
_cell.angle_alpha   90.00
_cell.angle_beta   90.00
_cell.angle_gamma   90.00
#
_symmetry.space_group_name_H-M   'P 1'
#
loop_
_entity.id
_entity.type
_entity.pdbx_description
1 polymer ?
#
loop_
_entity_poly.entity_id
_entity_poly.type
_entity_poly.pdbx_seq_one_letter_code
_entity_poly.pdbx_strand_id
1 'polypeptide(L)'
;DPSNNWTAAGYLANAIPEGNPLMGLWSSMAGSPLIDMLNMWGLTLAGLALILGAFVRFSAFWGAVMMLFYWAAALEGGILAGLPLAHGWVVDDHIVYAVLLFGLGAFGAGRILGVDAYLENMEFVRRNRWMSLVMG
;
A
#
# COMPACT_ATOMS: atom_id res chain seq x y z
N ASP A 1 17.55 -16.01 -2.56
CA ASP A 1 18.44 -15.16 -1.75
C ASP A 1 17.60 -14.44 -0.70
N PRO A 2 17.75 -14.76 0.59
CA PRO A 2 16.91 -14.20 1.65
C PRO A 2 16.98 -12.67 1.74
N SER A 3 18.09 -12.05 1.32
CA SER A 3 18.25 -10.59 1.36
C SER A 3 17.26 -9.85 0.45
N ASN A 4 16.66 -10.54 -0.53
CA ASN A 4 15.78 -9.92 -1.51
C ASN A 4 14.29 -10.14 -1.19
N ASN A 5 13.94 -10.91 -0.16
CA ASN A 5 12.54 -11.28 0.14
C ASN A 5 11.61 -10.10 0.48
N TRP A 6 12.18 -8.95 0.83
CA TRP A 6 11.48 -7.71 1.20
C TRP A 6 11.59 -6.61 0.12
N THR A 7 12.28 -6.92 -0.97
CA THR A 7 12.45 -6.05 -2.15
C THR A 7 11.32 -6.30 -3.15
N ALA A 8 11.10 -5.36 -4.07
CA ALA A 8 10.13 -5.55 -5.14
C ALA A 8 10.61 -6.67 -6.09
N ALA A 9 11.90 -6.73 -6.39
CA ALA A 9 12.49 -7.77 -7.23
C ALA A 9 12.23 -9.18 -6.68
N GLY A 10 12.41 -9.39 -5.36
CA GLY A 10 12.15 -10.68 -4.73
C GLY A 10 10.67 -11.06 -4.72
N TYR A 11 9.78 -10.09 -4.53
CA TYR A 11 8.34 -10.32 -4.64
C TYR A 11 7.93 -10.68 -6.08
N LEU A 12 8.30 -9.85 -7.06
CA LEU A 12 7.94 -10.01 -8.46
C LEU A 12 8.50 -11.30 -9.08
N ALA A 13 9.61 -11.83 -8.58
CA ALA A 13 10.14 -13.13 -9.00
C ALA A 13 9.20 -14.31 -8.69
N ASN A 14 8.33 -14.18 -7.69
CA ASN A 14 7.42 -15.25 -7.24
C ASN A 14 5.94 -14.92 -7.49
N ALA A 15 5.61 -13.64 -7.62
CA ALA A 15 4.23 -13.16 -7.64
C ALA A 15 3.63 -13.04 -9.04
N ILE A 16 4.39 -13.19 -10.13
CA ILE A 16 3.87 -13.01 -11.50
C ILE A 16 3.48 -14.37 -12.10
N PRO A 17 2.19 -14.76 -12.12
CA PRO A 17 1.75 -16.01 -12.73
C PRO A 17 1.79 -15.96 -14.26
N GLU A 18 1.89 -17.14 -14.88
CA GLU A 18 1.81 -17.26 -16.35
C GLU A 18 0.41 -16.82 -16.82
N GLY A 19 0.36 -15.78 -17.67
CA GLY A 19 -0.89 -15.20 -18.17
C GLY A 19 -1.32 -13.89 -17.51
N ASN A 20 -0.52 -13.31 -16.60
CA ASN A 20 -0.78 -11.97 -16.08
C ASN A 20 -0.79 -10.92 -17.22
N PRO A 21 -1.83 -10.08 -17.36
CA PRO A 21 -1.96 -9.13 -18.47
C PRO A 21 -0.90 -8.02 -18.47
N LEU A 22 -0.24 -7.78 -17.33
CA LEU A 22 0.75 -6.73 -17.11
C LEU A 22 2.16 -7.30 -16.90
N MET A 23 2.41 -8.56 -17.27
CA MET A 23 3.71 -9.22 -17.10
C MET A 23 4.90 -8.39 -17.64
N GLY A 24 4.73 -7.71 -18.78
CA GLY A 24 5.77 -6.84 -19.35
C GLY A 24 6.11 -5.62 -18.48
N LEU A 25 5.11 -5.03 -17.82
CA LEU A 25 5.32 -3.93 -16.87
C LEU A 25 6.09 -4.43 -15.65
N TRP A 26 5.64 -5.52 -15.04
CA TRP A 26 6.26 -6.07 -13.84
C TRP A 26 7.69 -6.54 -14.06
N SER A 27 7.96 -7.20 -15.18
CA SER A 27 9.32 -7.60 -15.56
C SER A 27 10.25 -6.41 -15.79
N SER A 28 9.74 -5.27 -16.31
CA SER A 28 10.54 -4.05 -16.44
C SER A 28 10.85 -3.37 -15.09
N MET A 29 10.02 -3.63 -14.08
CA MET A 29 10.19 -3.10 -12.72
C MET A 29 11.08 -3.98 -11.85
N ALA A 30 11.09 -5.30 -12.12
CA ALA A 30 11.89 -6.27 -11.40
C ALA A 30 13.39 -5.96 -11.54
N GLY A 31 14.09 -5.85 -10.41
CA GLY A 31 15.52 -5.56 -10.35
C GLY A 31 15.90 -4.08 -10.49
N SER A 32 14.92 -3.17 -10.52
CA SER A 32 15.19 -1.73 -10.45
C SER A 32 15.51 -1.32 -9.00
N PRO A 33 16.72 -0.81 -8.71
CA PRO A 33 17.10 -0.42 -7.35
C PRO A 33 16.21 0.67 -6.76
N LEU A 34 15.68 1.55 -7.61
CA LEU A 34 14.74 2.59 -7.19
C LEU A 34 13.42 1.98 -6.71
N ILE A 35 12.89 1.00 -7.43
CA ILE A 35 11.61 0.37 -7.11
C ILE A 35 11.75 -0.48 -5.85
N ASP A 36 12.88 -1.17 -5.69
CA ASP A 36 13.20 -1.87 -4.44
C ASP A 36 13.23 -0.91 -3.24
N MET A 37 13.94 0.22 -3.39
CA MET A 37 14.02 1.25 -2.35
C MET A 37 12.64 1.83 -2.01
N LEU A 38 11.84 2.17 -3.02
CA LEU A 38 10.48 2.69 -2.84
C LEU A 38 9.57 1.67 -2.14
N ASN A 39 9.69 0.39 -2.50
CA ASN A 39 8.90 -0.68 -1.89
C ASN A 39 9.24 -0.84 -0.40
N MET A 40 10.53 -0.98 -0.10
CA MET A 40 11.04 -1.22 1.25
C MET A 40 10.72 -0.05 2.18
N TRP A 41 11.06 1.17 1.78
CA TRP A 41 10.82 2.36 2.60
C TRP A 41 9.36 2.78 2.59
N GLY A 42 8.65 2.63 1.48
CA GLY A 42 7.23 2.95 1.38
C GLY A 42 6.42 2.14 2.38
N LEU A 43 6.59 0.82 2.41
CA LEU A 43 5.91 -0.04 3.38
C LEU A 43 6.35 0.24 4.82
N THR A 44 7.65 0.39 5.05
CA THR A 44 8.18 0.61 6.40
C THR A 44 7.67 1.92 6.99
N LEU A 45 7.75 3.01 6.23
CA LEU A 45 7.30 4.32 6.68
C LEU A 45 5.78 4.39 6.81
N ALA A 46 5.03 3.80 5.88
CA ALA A 46 3.57 3.74 5.98
C ALA A 46 3.13 2.94 7.22
N GLY A 47 3.74 1.77 7.47
CA GLY A 47 3.48 0.96 8.65
C GLY A 47 3.78 1.70 9.95
N LEU A 48 4.95 2.34 10.04
CA LEU A 48 5.33 3.16 11.20
C LEU A 48 4.36 4.32 11.43
N ALA A 49 4.00 5.04 10.37
CA ALA A 49 3.07 6.15 10.43
C ALA A 49 1.67 5.72 10.91
N LEU A 50 1.18 4.56 10.46
CA LEU A 50 -0.09 3.99 10.91
C LEU A 50 -0.03 3.54 12.39
N ILE A 51 1.06 2.90 12.82
CA ILE A 51 1.25 2.48 14.21
C ILE A 51 1.31 3.69 15.15
N LEU A 52 2.07 4.71 14.77
CA LEU A 52 2.20 5.95 15.54
C LEU A 52 0.93 6.82 15.46
N GLY A 53 0.05 6.55 14.49
CA GLY A 53 -1.12 7.37 14.23
C GLY A 53 -0.76 8.78 13.74
N ALA A 54 0.30 8.92 12.94
CA ALA A 54 0.74 10.17 12.33
C ALA A 54 0.58 10.11 10.81
N PHE A 55 0.07 11.17 10.20
CA PHE A 55 -0.26 11.23 8.77
C PHE A 55 -1.10 10.02 8.32
N VAL A 56 -2.09 9.60 9.13
CA VAL A 56 -2.81 8.33 8.92
C VAL A 56 -3.52 8.30 7.58
N ARG A 57 -4.18 9.39 7.17
CA ARG A 57 -4.85 9.43 5.85
C ARG A 57 -3.88 9.22 4.70
N PHE A 58 -2.75 9.91 4.73
CA PHE A 58 -1.73 9.80 3.70
C PHE A 58 -1.10 8.41 3.66
N SER A 59 -0.74 7.89 4.83
CA SER A 59 -0.08 6.60 4.96
C SER A 59 -1.02 5.46 4.58
N ALA A 60 -2.29 5.54 4.97
CA ALA A 60 -3.30 4.57 4.58
C ALA A 60 -3.60 4.61 3.08
N PHE A 61 -3.65 5.81 2.48
CA PHE A 61 -3.83 5.95 1.04
C PHE A 61 -2.69 5.31 0.25
N TRP A 62 -1.43 5.65 0.56
CA TRP A 62 -0.27 5.07 -0.14
C TRP A 62 -0.08 3.59 0.18
N GLY A 63 -0.38 3.16 1.40
CA GLY A 63 -0.43 1.73 1.74
C GLY A 63 -1.45 0.97 0.90
N ALA A 64 -2.65 1.53 0.70
CA ALA A 64 -3.66 0.93 -0.16
C ALA A 64 -3.20 0.89 -1.63
N VAL A 65 -2.55 1.95 -2.13
CA VAL A 65 -1.95 1.97 -3.47
C VAL A 65 -0.92 0.83 -3.61
N MET A 66 -0.04 0.62 -2.62
CA MET A 66 0.93 -0.48 -2.64
C MET A 66 0.23 -1.85 -2.68
N MET A 67 -0.85 -2.04 -1.91
CA MET A 67 -1.63 -3.27 -1.98
C MET A 67 -2.24 -3.49 -3.38
N LEU A 68 -2.70 -2.43 -4.05
CA LEU A 68 -3.19 -2.55 -5.43
C LEU A 68 -2.09 -2.95 -6.42
N PHE A 69 -0.85 -2.50 -6.21
CA PHE A 69 0.29 -2.95 -7.02
C PHE A 69 0.56 -4.45 -6.82
N TYR A 70 0.52 -4.94 -5.58
CA TYR A 70 0.68 -6.37 -5.29
C TYR A 70 -0.45 -7.21 -5.84
N TRP A 71 -1.69 -6.77 -5.67
CA TRP A 71 -2.85 -7.39 -6.30
C TRP A 71 -2.66 -7.51 -7.81
N ALA A 72 -2.29 -6.41 -8.48
CA ALA A 72 -2.13 -6.38 -9.93
C ALA A 72 -0.95 -7.25 -10.43
N ALA A 73 0.11 -7.38 -9.63
CA ALA A 73 1.21 -8.30 -9.89
C ALA A 73 0.79 -9.77 -9.74
N ALA A 74 -0.06 -10.08 -8.76
CA ALA A 74 -0.55 -11.42 -8.45
C ALA A 74 -1.76 -11.90 -9.26
N LEU A 75 -2.26 -11.10 -10.22
CA LEU A 75 -3.45 -11.45 -11.00
C LEU A 75 -3.28 -12.75 -11.82
N GLU A 76 -4.13 -13.74 -11.55
CA GLU A 76 -4.18 -15.04 -12.24
C GLU A 76 -5.61 -15.38 -12.72
N GLY A 77 -5.77 -16.23 -13.74
CA GLY A 77 -7.04 -16.89 -14.08
C GLY A 77 -8.08 -16.06 -14.84
N GLY A 78 -7.96 -14.72 -14.85
CA GLY A 78 -8.86 -13.82 -15.58
C GLY A 78 -10.20 -13.58 -14.88
N ILE A 79 -10.99 -12.62 -15.39
CA ILE A 79 -12.29 -12.23 -14.82
C ILE A 79 -13.34 -13.37 -14.76
N LEU A 80 -13.14 -14.44 -15.54
CA LEU A 80 -14.06 -15.57 -15.65
C LEU A 80 -13.70 -16.74 -14.72
N ALA A 81 -12.57 -16.69 -14.00
CA ALA A 81 -12.13 -17.75 -13.09
C ALA A 81 -12.92 -17.83 -11.76
N GLY A 82 -13.93 -16.98 -11.57
CA GLY A 82 -14.75 -16.95 -10.35
C GLY A 82 -14.14 -16.09 -9.24
N LEU A 83 -14.24 -16.56 -7.99
CA LEU A 83 -13.77 -15.89 -6.76
C LEU A 83 -12.67 -16.70 -6.05
N PRO A 84 -11.47 -16.89 -6.63
CA PRO A 84 -10.37 -17.51 -5.91
C PRO A 84 -9.85 -16.53 -4.85
N LEU A 85 -9.94 -16.91 -3.56
CA LEU A 85 -9.58 -16.04 -2.43
C LEU A 85 -8.08 -15.75 -2.31
N ALA A 86 -7.22 -16.61 -2.88
CA ALA A 86 -5.78 -16.49 -2.71
C ALA A 86 -5.14 -15.49 -3.68
N HIS A 87 -5.53 -15.49 -4.96
CA HIS A 87 -4.94 -14.68 -6.06
C HIS A 87 -5.99 -14.28 -7.11
N GLY A 88 -7.20 -13.92 -6.66
CA GLY A 88 -8.32 -13.63 -7.54
C GLY A 88 -8.41 -12.19 -8.01
N TRP A 89 -9.11 -12.01 -9.13
CA TRP A 89 -9.38 -10.67 -9.70
C TRP A 89 -10.34 -9.84 -8.84
N VAL A 90 -11.12 -10.47 -7.94
CA VAL A 90 -12.21 -9.80 -7.22
C VAL A 90 -12.05 -9.86 -5.70
N VAL A 91 -11.70 -11.02 -5.15
CA VAL A 91 -11.47 -11.18 -3.70
C VAL A 91 -10.08 -11.78 -3.51
N ASP A 92 -9.19 -10.95 -2.99
CA ASP A 92 -7.78 -11.23 -2.75
C ASP A 92 -7.37 -10.48 -1.48
N ASP A 93 -6.42 -11.04 -0.73
CA ASP A 93 -5.97 -10.46 0.54
C ASP A 93 -5.48 -9.01 0.38
N HIS A 94 -4.83 -8.67 -0.73
CA HIS A 94 -4.37 -7.31 -1.00
C HIS A 94 -5.55 -6.35 -1.24
N ILE A 95 -6.62 -6.79 -1.91
CA ILE A 95 -7.84 -5.99 -2.07
C ILE A 95 -8.50 -5.75 -0.71
N VAL A 96 -8.59 -6.78 0.12
CA VAL A 96 -9.12 -6.65 1.49
C VAL A 96 -8.30 -5.64 2.29
N TYR A 97 -6.98 -5.75 2.25
CA TYR A 97 -6.08 -4.80 2.93
C TYR A 97 -6.21 -3.38 2.35
N ALA A 98 -6.33 -3.22 1.04
CA ALA A 98 -6.54 -1.93 0.41
C ALA A 98 -7.85 -1.28 0.91
N VAL A 99 -8.95 -2.04 0.96
CA VAL A 99 -10.24 -1.56 1.48
C VAL A 99 -10.15 -1.19 2.95
N LEU A 100 -9.50 -2.01 3.77
CA LEU A 100 -9.32 -1.73 5.20
C LEU A 100 -8.50 -0.46 5.43
N LEU A 101 -7.40 -0.28 4.69
CA LEU A 101 -6.58 0.92 4.74
C LEU A 101 -7.37 2.15 4.27
N PHE A 102 -8.10 2.04 3.16
CA PHE A 102 -8.93 3.13 2.67
C PHE A 102 -10.01 3.52 3.69
N GLY A 103 -10.65 2.53 4.32
CA GLY A 103 -11.59 2.73 5.42
C GLY A 103 -10.93 3.44 6.61
N LEU A 104 -9.77 2.97 7.05
CA LEU A 104 -9.00 3.56 8.16
C LEU A 104 -8.68 5.04 7.91
N GLY A 105 -8.26 5.38 6.69
CA GLY A 105 -8.03 6.76 6.27
C GLY A 105 -9.33 7.58 6.17
N ALA A 106 -10.39 7.02 5.58
CA ALA A 106 -11.67 7.70 5.41
C ALA A 106 -12.31 8.07 6.75
N PHE A 107 -12.29 7.15 7.72
CA PHE A 107 -12.79 7.40 9.08
C PHE A 107 -11.91 8.36 9.90
N GLY A 108 -10.72 8.73 9.40
CA GLY A 108 -9.83 9.64 10.10
C GLY A 108 -9.33 9.07 11.42
N ALA A 109 -8.96 7.78 11.44
CA ALA A 109 -8.55 7.09 12.66
C ALA A 109 -7.37 7.78 13.38
N GLY A 110 -6.52 8.48 12.63
CA GLY A 110 -5.44 9.32 13.19
C GLY A 110 -5.97 10.40 14.14
N ARG A 111 -7.08 11.06 13.83
CA ARG A 111 -7.68 12.09 14.71
C ARG A 111 -8.31 11.53 15.97
N ILE A 112 -8.79 10.29 15.90
CA ILE A 112 -9.56 9.67 16.98
C ILE A 112 -8.62 8.98 17.98
N LEU A 113 -7.64 8.22 17.47
CA LEU A 113 -6.78 7.34 18.27
C LEU A 113 -5.28 7.62 18.09
N GLY A 114 -4.90 8.49 17.16
CA GLY A 114 -3.51 8.73 16.76
C GLY A 114 -2.91 10.04 17.28
N VAL A 115 -1.62 10.22 16.96
CA VAL A 115 -0.85 11.43 17.22
C VAL A 115 -1.30 12.60 16.33
N ASP A 116 -2.02 12.34 15.24
CA ASP A 116 -2.58 13.37 14.35
C ASP A 116 -3.43 14.40 15.10
N ALA A 117 -4.19 13.99 16.12
CA ALA A 117 -4.95 14.93 16.96
C ALA A 117 -4.05 15.98 17.65
N TYR A 118 -2.84 15.60 18.06
CA TYR A 118 -1.88 16.51 18.69
C TYR A 118 -1.17 17.37 17.64
N LEU A 119 -0.84 16.80 16.48
CA LEU A 119 -0.19 17.52 15.37
C LEU A 119 -1.09 18.61 14.79
N GLU A 120 -2.40 18.36 14.68
CA GLU A 120 -3.37 19.34 14.19
C GLU A 120 -3.45 20.61 15.04
N ASN A 121 -3.13 20.53 16.33
CA ASN A 121 -3.15 21.67 17.24
C ASN A 121 -1.89 22.55 17.15
N MET A 122 -0.83 22.10 16.45
CA MET A 122 0.37 22.91 16.27
C MET A 122 0.11 24.10 15.33
N GLU A 123 0.68 25.27 15.65
CA GLU A 123 0.51 26.50 14.87
C GLU A 123 0.91 26.33 13.39
N PHE A 124 1.92 25.50 13.11
CA PHE A 124 2.36 25.20 11.75
C PHE A 124 1.27 24.51 10.92
N VAL A 125 0.55 23.55 11.50
CA VAL A 125 -0.52 22.79 10.83
C VAL A 125 -1.78 23.65 10.70
N ARG A 126 -2.13 24.40 11.74
CA ARG A 126 -3.27 25.35 11.68
C ARG A 126 -3.08 26.43 10.62
N ARG A 127 -1.86 26.87 10.37
CA ARG A 127 -1.53 27.85 9.31
C ARG A 127 -1.66 27.25 7.91
N ASN A 128 -1.47 25.94 7.78
CA ASN A 128 -1.45 25.22 6.51
C ASN A 128 -2.62 24.22 6.43
N ARG A 129 -3.77 24.68 5.94
CA ARG A 129 -5.02 23.90 5.84
C ARG A 129 -4.91 22.57 5.05
N TRP A 130 -3.90 22.44 4.18
CA TRP A 130 -3.65 21.18 3.47
C TRP A 130 -3.11 20.09 4.39
N MET A 131 -2.36 20.43 5.44
CA MET A 131 -1.76 19.45 6.35
C MET A 131 -2.81 18.73 7.18
N SER A 132 -3.88 19.41 7.59
CA SER A 132 -5.02 18.77 8.27
C SER A 132 -5.76 17.77 7.36
N LEU A 133 -5.71 17.94 6.04
CA LEU A 133 -6.30 16.97 5.11
C LEU A 133 -5.49 15.67 5.05
N VAL A 134 -4.17 15.77 5.20
CA VAL A 134 -3.20 14.67 5.08
C VAL A 134 -3.09 13.89 6.41
N MET A 135 -3.29 14.57 7.54
CA MET A 135 -3.29 13.99 8.88
C MET A 135 -4.54 13.15 9.15
N GLY A 136 -5.69 13.50 8.56
CA GLY A 136 -6.92 12.70 8.69
C GLY A 136 -7.88 13.28 9.69
#